data_AF-A0ABD3NDB6-F1
#
_entry.id   AF-A0ABD3NDB6-F1
#
_cell.length_a   1.000
_cell.length_b   1.000
_cell.length_c   1.000
_cell.angle_alpha   90.00
_cell.angle_beta   90.00
_cell.angle_gamma   90.00
#
_symmetry.space_group_name_H-M   'P 1'
#
loop_
_entity.id
_entity.type
_entity.pdbx_description
1 polymer ?
#
loop_
_entity_poly.entity_id
_entity_poly.type
_entity_poly.pdbx_seq_one_letter_code
_entity_poly.pdbx_strand_id
1 'polypeptide(L)'
;MRLLHLIALLTVAFVAANGSEDPLIAKYPGLVSWFTSNGGTQDQRITIGYDENGIRGLIATEAIPKDTILINCPGDLVFRQKTDQCTAIEDIVQHLKTGEKSKWHTYFEFDDSMGSRIPSEWEEDSRVIDELQGLPPAGETHRHINWYKNECKKGEEPSDVEMRAFKIFLTRAADIGLIPMYDLMNHHNGLINTSLRRTDDGMGLTVLALTDIAAGEQIWNTYARSGWESSIDVFSTYGFVESYPQLWQWSDNDLDAKNEENEGHHFSRYMAANDENEQNLLQPNSNKYEVLVLAPDIAALYPTTQLVSILGNGQRSLEEWKEVIDEHHRVLRSSRVHDLQASVKAYFEFVLPTTIEEDEKILSKEKYLLDKVSRKGRVDLVKADVVQAIQYRLAFKKAMKLAADVVEAGQFFDDSDEL
;
A
#
# COMPACT_ATOMS: atom_id res chain seq x y z
N MET A 1 32.04 12.80 3.85
CA MET A 1 31.63 12.38 2.50
C MET A 1 30.10 12.32 2.47
N ARG A 2 29.45 13.39 2.00
CA ARG A 2 27.98 13.42 1.81
C ARG A 2 27.70 12.97 0.37
N LEU A 3 27.59 11.66 0.16
CA LEU A 3 26.96 11.13 -1.04
C LEU A 3 25.46 11.06 -0.72
N LEU A 4 24.74 12.16 -0.97
CA LEU A 4 23.27 12.12 -0.99
C LEU A 4 22.88 11.05 -2.00
N HIS A 5 22.40 9.91 -1.50
CA HIS A 5 21.84 8.87 -2.32
C HIS A 5 20.49 9.36 -2.84
N LEU A 6 20.54 9.89 -4.05
CA LEU A 6 19.37 10.01 -4.91
C LEU A 6 18.96 8.58 -5.30
N ILE A 7 18.26 7.88 -4.40
CA ILE A 7 17.34 6.83 -4.85
C ILE A 7 16.20 7.62 -5.51
N ALA A 8 16.42 8.04 -6.75
CA ALA A 8 15.33 8.41 -7.60
C ALA A 8 14.48 7.14 -7.72
N LEU A 9 13.31 7.16 -7.08
CA LEU A 9 12.16 6.38 -7.55
C LEU A 9 11.86 6.87 -8.97
N LEU A 10 12.70 6.48 -9.93
CA LEU A 10 12.31 6.38 -11.32
C LEU A 10 11.37 5.18 -11.35
N THR A 11 10.11 5.41 -10.95
CA THR A 11 8.99 4.84 -11.66
C THR A 11 9.32 4.96 -13.14
N VAL A 12 9.10 3.88 -13.89
CA VAL A 12 9.14 3.99 -15.34
C VAL A 12 7.99 4.91 -15.69
N ALA A 13 8.25 6.22 -15.69
CA ALA A 13 7.36 7.22 -16.20
C ALA A 13 7.19 6.80 -17.65
N PHE A 14 6.05 6.19 -17.95
CA PHE A 14 5.53 6.17 -19.30
C PHE A 14 5.65 7.62 -19.76
N VAL A 15 6.49 7.86 -20.78
CA VAL A 15 6.72 9.21 -21.31
C VAL A 15 5.35 9.78 -21.57
N ALA A 16 4.91 10.70 -20.71
CA ALA A 16 3.69 11.45 -20.86
C ALA A 16 3.91 12.33 -22.09
N ALA A 17 3.60 11.78 -23.26
CA ALA A 17 3.49 12.52 -24.49
C ALA A 17 2.41 13.57 -24.23
N ASN A 18 2.83 14.84 -24.03
CA ASN A 18 2.00 16.02 -23.81
C ASN A 18 0.77 15.77 -22.90
N GLY A 19 0.83 16.17 -21.62
CA GLY A 19 -0.25 16.03 -20.64
C GLY A 19 -1.63 16.62 -21.02
N SER A 20 -1.82 17.13 -22.24
CA SER A 20 -3.11 17.51 -22.81
C SER A 20 -3.94 16.36 -23.39
N GLU A 21 -3.44 15.12 -23.46
CA GLU A 21 -4.16 14.01 -24.12
C GLU A 21 -4.65 12.86 -23.20
N ASP A 22 -4.47 12.91 -21.87
CA ASP A 22 -5.07 11.88 -21.01
C ASP A 22 -6.60 11.99 -21.04
N PRO A 23 -7.33 11.01 -21.62
CA PRO A 23 -8.77 11.08 -21.75
C PRO A 23 -9.50 11.11 -20.41
N LEU A 24 -8.90 10.61 -19.33
CA LEU A 24 -9.49 10.63 -18.00
C LEU A 24 -9.39 12.02 -17.38
N ILE A 25 -8.26 12.72 -17.55
CA ILE A 25 -8.15 14.13 -17.14
C ILE A 25 -9.21 14.97 -17.86
N ALA A 26 -9.39 14.76 -19.17
CA ALA A 26 -10.41 15.46 -19.96
C ALA A 26 -11.86 15.15 -19.52
N LYS A 27 -12.13 13.93 -19.02
CA LYS A 27 -13.45 13.51 -18.52
C LYS A 27 -13.74 13.96 -17.09
N TYR A 28 -12.73 14.37 -16.32
CA TYR A 28 -12.87 14.69 -14.90
C TYR A 28 -13.93 15.75 -14.58
N PRO A 29 -14.07 16.86 -15.34
CA PRO A 29 -15.16 17.81 -15.11
C PRO A 29 -16.56 17.17 -15.20
N GLY A 30 -16.73 16.16 -16.06
CA GLY A 30 -17.96 15.39 -16.17
C GLY A 30 -18.24 14.55 -14.92
N LEU A 31 -17.20 13.92 -14.35
CA LEU A 31 -17.30 13.20 -13.08
C LEU A 31 -17.68 14.13 -11.92
N VAL A 32 -17.06 15.32 -11.82
CA VAL A 32 -17.38 16.33 -10.79
C VAL A 32 -18.83 16.79 -10.91
N SER A 33 -19.30 17.06 -12.13
CA SER A 33 -20.70 17.42 -12.38
C SER A 33 -21.67 16.32 -11.96
N TRP A 34 -21.38 15.06 -12.32
CA TRP A 34 -22.17 13.91 -11.87
C TRP A 34 -22.18 13.79 -10.35
N PHE A 35 -21.01 13.84 -9.69
CA PHE A 35 -20.89 13.70 -8.23
C PHE A 35 -21.69 14.78 -7.49
N THR A 36 -21.55 16.04 -7.92
CA THR A 36 -22.26 17.18 -7.32
C THR A 36 -23.77 17.14 -7.56
N SER A 37 -24.22 16.76 -8.75
CA SER A 37 -25.65 16.57 -9.04
C SER A 37 -26.31 15.45 -8.23
N ASN A 38 -25.52 14.53 -7.68
CA ASN A 38 -25.98 13.45 -6.80
C ASN A 38 -25.76 13.75 -5.30
N GLY A 39 -25.50 15.01 -4.94
CA GLY A 39 -25.40 15.47 -3.56
C GLY A 39 -24.00 15.41 -2.95
N GLY A 40 -22.99 14.96 -3.70
CA GLY A 40 -21.59 15.08 -3.29
C GLY A 40 -21.09 16.53 -3.35
N THR A 41 -20.02 16.85 -2.62
CA THR A 41 -19.32 18.13 -2.79
C THR A 41 -17.80 17.90 -2.86
N GLN A 42 -17.12 18.68 -3.68
CA GLN A 42 -15.66 18.69 -3.80
C GLN A 42 -15.18 20.14 -3.75
N ASP A 43 -14.06 20.40 -3.07
CA ASP A 43 -13.41 21.70 -3.11
C ASP A 43 -13.00 22.05 -4.56
N GLN A 44 -13.30 23.27 -5.00
CA GLN A 44 -13.07 23.72 -6.37
C GLN A 44 -11.58 23.87 -6.72
N ARG A 45 -10.71 23.88 -5.71
CA ARG A 45 -9.25 23.91 -5.86
C ARG A 45 -8.66 22.52 -6.09
N ILE A 46 -9.47 21.50 -6.33
CA ILE A 46 -9.02 20.14 -6.60
C ILE A 46 -9.23 19.81 -8.08
N THR A 47 -8.20 19.31 -8.73
CA THR A 47 -8.25 18.71 -10.08
C THR A 47 -7.65 17.31 -10.05
N ILE A 48 -7.74 16.58 -11.15
CA ILE A 48 -6.87 15.43 -11.42
C ILE A 48 -5.70 15.88 -12.30
N GLY A 49 -4.51 15.35 -12.06
CA GLY A 49 -3.28 15.68 -12.80
C GLY A 49 -2.20 14.64 -12.56
N TYR A 50 -0.98 14.92 -13.01
CA TYR A 50 0.19 14.06 -12.76
C TYR A 50 1.13 14.74 -11.76
N ASP A 51 1.72 13.96 -10.87
CA ASP A 51 2.85 14.43 -10.05
C ASP A 51 4.18 14.43 -10.81
N GLU A 52 5.24 14.78 -10.09
CA GLU A 52 6.62 14.76 -10.58
C GLU A 52 7.10 13.37 -11.05
N ASN A 53 6.46 12.30 -10.60
CA ASN A 53 6.76 10.92 -10.95
C ASN A 53 5.90 10.41 -12.12
N GLY A 54 5.02 11.27 -12.66
CA GLY A 54 4.09 10.92 -13.73
C GLY A 54 2.94 10.02 -13.27
N ILE A 55 2.63 9.99 -11.97
CA ILE A 55 1.50 9.23 -11.42
C ILE A 55 0.28 10.13 -11.41
N ARG A 56 -0.84 9.63 -11.96
CA ARG A 56 -2.10 10.38 -11.98
C ARG A 56 -2.74 10.36 -10.59
N GLY A 57 -3.17 11.51 -10.09
CA GLY A 57 -3.83 11.65 -8.79
C GLY A 57 -4.56 12.98 -8.65
N LEU A 58 -5.19 13.20 -7.50
CA LEU A 58 -5.80 14.50 -7.18
C LEU A 58 -4.72 15.53 -6.85
N ILE A 59 -4.78 16.70 -7.47
CA ILE A 59 -3.82 17.79 -7.31
C ILE A 59 -4.56 19.06 -6.85
N ALA A 60 -3.96 19.80 -5.93
CA ALA A 60 -4.44 21.12 -5.54
C ALA A 60 -4.06 22.16 -6.62
N THR A 61 -5.02 22.90 -7.17
CA THR A 61 -4.77 23.98 -8.15
C THR A 61 -4.39 25.30 -7.47
N GLU A 62 -4.77 25.45 -6.19
CA GLU A 62 -4.45 26.58 -5.33
C GLU A 62 -4.13 26.07 -3.92
N ALA A 63 -3.61 26.93 -3.05
CA ALA A 63 -3.38 26.54 -1.67
C ALA A 63 -4.71 26.20 -0.96
N ILE A 64 -4.72 25.09 -0.22
CA ILE A 64 -5.87 24.62 0.55
C ILE A 64 -5.49 24.63 2.03
N PRO A 65 -6.14 25.45 2.88
CA PRO A 65 -5.88 25.46 4.31
C PRO A 65 -6.23 24.13 4.98
N LYS A 66 -5.53 23.81 6.06
CA LYS A 66 -5.88 22.75 7.01
C LYS A 66 -7.35 22.84 7.41
N ASP A 67 -7.96 21.68 7.69
CA ASP A 67 -9.35 21.47 8.09
C ASP A 67 -10.40 21.83 7.02
N THR A 68 -9.97 22.22 5.81
CA THR A 68 -10.87 22.37 4.65
C THR A 68 -11.51 21.02 4.31
N ILE A 69 -12.83 21.00 4.09
CA ILE A 69 -13.51 19.82 3.52
C ILE A 69 -13.12 19.72 2.05
N LEU A 70 -12.31 18.71 1.72
CA LEU A 70 -11.86 18.43 0.37
C LEU A 70 -12.96 17.74 -0.43
N ILE A 71 -13.57 16.71 0.17
CA ILE A 71 -14.61 15.88 -0.43
C ILE A 71 -15.66 15.57 0.64
N ASN A 72 -16.94 15.63 0.27
CA ASN A 72 -18.02 15.07 1.07
C ASN A 72 -18.89 14.18 0.19
N CYS A 73 -18.84 12.87 0.43
CA CYS A 73 -19.64 11.87 -0.24
C CYS A 73 -20.79 11.43 0.68
N PRO A 74 -22.05 11.80 0.40
CA PRO A 74 -23.18 11.34 1.21
C PRO A 74 -23.37 9.82 1.09
N GLY A 75 -23.99 9.20 2.08
CA GLY A 75 -24.12 7.75 2.13
C GLY A 75 -24.92 7.13 0.98
N ASP A 76 -25.83 7.87 0.35
CA ASP A 76 -26.58 7.42 -0.85
C ASP A 76 -25.78 7.51 -2.16
N LEU A 77 -24.58 8.11 -2.08
CA LEU A 77 -23.59 8.18 -3.16
C LEU A 77 -22.35 7.32 -2.87
N VAL A 78 -22.36 6.54 -1.79
CA VAL A 78 -21.44 5.41 -1.59
C VAL A 78 -22.04 4.18 -2.27
N PHE A 79 -21.24 3.50 -3.10
CA PHE A 79 -21.61 2.18 -3.61
C PHE A 79 -21.39 1.14 -2.51
N ARG A 80 -22.39 0.96 -1.66
CA ARG A 80 -22.26 0.19 -0.43
C ARG A 80 -22.15 -1.31 -0.66
N GLN A 81 -21.33 -1.94 0.16
CA GLN A 81 -21.34 -3.39 0.34
C GLN A 81 -22.52 -3.76 1.25
N LYS A 82 -23.57 -4.37 0.70
CA LYS A 82 -24.80 -4.67 1.46
C LYS A 82 -24.72 -5.95 2.29
N THR A 83 -23.92 -6.91 1.85
CA THR A 83 -23.81 -8.23 2.48
C THR A 83 -22.36 -8.70 2.53
N ASP A 84 -21.88 -9.23 1.42
CA ASP A 84 -20.60 -9.89 1.26
C ASP A 84 -19.91 -9.38 -0.01
N GLN A 85 -18.63 -9.70 -0.15
CA GLN A 85 -17.80 -9.22 -1.26
C GLN A 85 -18.26 -9.76 -2.63
N CYS A 86 -18.75 -11.00 -2.71
CA CYS A 86 -19.24 -11.57 -3.97
C CYS A 86 -20.50 -10.83 -4.45
N THR A 87 -21.44 -10.56 -3.56
CA THR A 87 -22.65 -9.78 -3.87
C THR A 87 -22.29 -8.34 -4.29
N ALA A 88 -21.32 -7.71 -3.63
CA ALA A 88 -20.86 -6.37 -4.01
C ALA A 88 -20.24 -6.36 -5.42
N ILE A 89 -19.42 -7.36 -5.77
CA ILE A 89 -18.86 -7.50 -7.12
C ILE A 89 -19.96 -7.75 -8.15
N GLU A 90 -20.93 -8.62 -7.86
CA GLU A 90 -22.06 -8.87 -8.77
C GLU A 90 -22.91 -7.62 -8.97
N ASP A 91 -23.15 -6.82 -7.92
CA ASP A 91 -23.83 -5.54 -8.05
C ASP A 91 -23.07 -4.60 -9.02
N ILE A 92 -21.73 -4.54 -8.94
CA ILE A 92 -20.91 -3.78 -9.89
C ILE A 92 -21.08 -4.34 -11.31
N VAL A 93 -21.06 -5.66 -11.50
CA VAL A 93 -21.30 -6.32 -12.80
C VAL A 93 -22.64 -5.90 -13.39
N GLN A 94 -23.71 -5.90 -12.59
CA GLN A 94 -25.05 -5.50 -13.04
C GLN A 94 -25.06 -4.03 -13.49
N HIS A 95 -24.39 -3.15 -12.74
CA HIS A 95 -24.30 -1.73 -13.10
C HIS A 95 -23.45 -1.48 -14.35
N LEU A 96 -22.35 -2.23 -14.55
CA LEU A 96 -21.55 -2.19 -15.77
C LEU A 96 -22.36 -2.65 -16.99
N LYS A 97 -23.09 -3.77 -16.88
CA LYS A 97 -23.96 -4.30 -17.94
C LYS A 97 -25.12 -3.37 -18.28
N THR A 98 -25.65 -2.66 -17.28
CA THR A 98 -26.74 -1.69 -17.45
C THR A 98 -26.30 -0.46 -18.26
N GLY A 99 -25.00 -0.13 -18.26
CA GLY A 99 -24.44 0.98 -19.01
C GLY A 99 -25.06 2.32 -18.60
N GLU A 100 -25.35 3.19 -19.58
CA GLU A 100 -25.87 4.56 -19.37
C GLU A 100 -27.14 4.66 -18.51
N LYS A 101 -27.92 3.57 -18.38
CA LYS A 101 -29.11 3.55 -17.51
C LYS A 101 -28.76 3.44 -16.02
N SER A 102 -27.51 3.12 -15.69
CA SER A 102 -27.02 3.01 -14.32
C SER A 102 -26.72 4.40 -13.75
N LYS A 103 -27.19 4.67 -12.53
CA LYS A 103 -26.78 5.87 -11.76
C LYS A 103 -25.26 6.01 -11.67
N TRP A 104 -24.54 4.88 -11.64
CA TRP A 104 -23.09 4.81 -11.46
C TRP A 104 -22.30 4.77 -12.76
N HIS A 105 -22.96 4.87 -13.92
CA HIS A 105 -22.29 4.74 -15.21
C HIS A 105 -21.12 5.71 -15.37
N THR A 106 -21.33 7.00 -15.08
CA THR A 106 -20.29 8.03 -15.18
C THR A 106 -19.08 7.73 -14.29
N TYR A 107 -19.31 7.20 -13.08
CA TYR A 107 -18.25 6.82 -12.16
C TYR A 107 -17.47 5.61 -12.68
N PHE A 108 -18.14 4.54 -13.10
CA PHE A 108 -17.46 3.35 -13.61
C PHE A 108 -16.76 3.55 -14.97
N GLU A 109 -17.25 4.47 -15.81
CA GLU A 109 -16.56 4.87 -17.04
C GLU A 109 -15.34 5.76 -16.81
N PHE A 110 -15.22 6.35 -15.62
CA PHE A 110 -14.03 7.08 -15.19
C PHE A 110 -12.96 6.16 -14.58
N ASP A 111 -13.36 4.99 -14.06
CA ASP A 111 -12.42 4.02 -13.49
C ASP A 111 -11.45 3.46 -14.54
N ASP A 112 -10.18 3.39 -14.15
CA ASP A 112 -9.09 2.85 -14.96
C ASP A 112 -8.42 1.64 -14.32
N SER A 113 -9.08 0.96 -13.38
CA SER A 113 -8.53 -0.20 -12.68
C SER A 113 -8.15 -1.32 -13.65
N MET A 114 -8.76 -1.37 -14.84
CA MET A 114 -8.35 -2.27 -15.93
C MET A 114 -6.91 -2.01 -16.43
N GLY A 115 -6.42 -0.78 -16.34
CA GLY A 115 -5.04 -0.41 -16.68
C GLY A 115 -4.03 -0.74 -15.57
N SER A 116 -4.49 -0.99 -14.34
CA SER A 116 -3.63 -1.44 -13.25
C SER A 116 -3.17 -2.87 -13.51
N ARG A 117 -1.88 -3.13 -13.28
CA ARG A 117 -1.28 -4.47 -13.35
C ARG A 117 -1.08 -4.94 -11.91
N ILE A 118 -1.90 -5.88 -11.47
CA ILE A 118 -1.77 -6.44 -10.11
C ILE A 118 -1.19 -7.86 -10.18
N PRO A 119 -0.45 -8.32 -9.16
CA PRO A 119 0.16 -9.65 -9.15
C PRO A 119 -0.81 -10.79 -9.42
N SER A 120 -2.07 -10.66 -9.00
CA SER A 120 -3.12 -11.67 -9.25
C SER A 120 -3.49 -11.84 -10.73
N GLU A 121 -3.05 -10.97 -11.63
CA GLU A 121 -3.28 -11.11 -13.08
C GLU A 121 -2.07 -11.64 -13.85
N TRP A 122 -0.96 -11.87 -13.16
CA TRP A 122 0.23 -12.42 -13.80
C TRP A 122 0.00 -13.89 -14.19
N GLU A 123 0.71 -14.37 -15.20
CA GLU A 123 0.60 -15.77 -15.60
C GLU A 123 1.34 -16.65 -14.56
N GLU A 124 0.68 -17.70 -14.04
CA GLU A 124 1.15 -18.53 -12.91
C GLU A 124 2.54 -19.16 -13.15
N ASP A 125 2.79 -19.62 -14.37
CA ASP A 125 4.07 -20.26 -14.77
C ASP A 125 5.00 -19.29 -15.53
N SER A 126 4.85 -17.99 -15.29
CA SER A 126 5.65 -16.97 -15.98
C SER A 126 6.92 -16.61 -15.25
N ARG A 127 7.89 -16.06 -16.00
CA ARG A 127 9.11 -15.47 -15.44
C ARG A 127 8.81 -14.45 -14.33
N VAL A 128 7.68 -13.75 -14.39
CA VAL A 128 7.34 -12.75 -13.37
C VAL A 128 7.21 -13.40 -11.98
N ILE A 129 6.59 -14.58 -11.93
CA ILE A 129 6.42 -15.37 -10.71
C ILE A 129 7.76 -15.95 -10.26
N ASP A 130 8.62 -16.37 -11.18
CA ASP A 130 9.99 -16.80 -10.86
C ASP A 130 10.78 -15.70 -10.15
N GLU A 131 10.57 -14.42 -10.51
CA GLU A 131 11.25 -13.31 -9.83
C GLU A 131 10.79 -13.14 -8.37
N LEU A 132 9.66 -13.73 -7.96
CA LEU A 132 9.17 -13.70 -6.58
C LEU A 132 9.54 -14.94 -5.76
N GLN A 133 10.35 -15.86 -6.30
CA GLN A 133 10.75 -17.07 -5.59
C GLN A 133 11.31 -16.77 -4.20
N GLY A 134 10.69 -17.35 -3.17
CA GLY A 134 11.13 -17.24 -1.78
C GLY A 134 10.76 -15.93 -1.07
N LEU A 135 9.97 -15.05 -1.70
CA LEU A 135 9.46 -13.85 -1.03
C LEU A 135 8.00 -14.04 -0.68
N PRO A 136 7.48 -13.55 0.46
CA PRO A 136 6.02 -13.37 0.56
C PRO A 136 5.55 -12.41 -0.54
N PRO A 137 4.35 -12.54 -1.13
CA PRO A 137 3.40 -13.62 -0.95
C PRO A 137 3.68 -14.78 -1.96
N ALA A 138 4.83 -15.45 -1.90
CA ALA A 138 5.18 -16.54 -2.82
C ALA A 138 4.15 -17.66 -2.69
N GLY A 139 3.56 -18.04 -3.82
CA GLY A 139 2.44 -18.98 -3.87
C GLY A 139 1.06 -18.36 -3.57
N GLU A 140 1.02 -17.08 -3.18
CA GLU A 140 -0.19 -16.31 -2.85
C GLU A 140 -0.42 -15.11 -3.77
N THR A 141 0.40 -14.90 -4.80
CA THR A 141 0.23 -13.81 -5.79
C THR A 141 -1.17 -13.81 -6.42
N HIS A 142 -1.75 -15.00 -6.58
CA HIS A 142 -3.08 -15.21 -7.15
C HIS A 142 -4.18 -15.35 -6.10
N ARG A 143 -3.92 -15.09 -4.81
CA ARG A 143 -4.88 -15.28 -3.72
C ARG A 143 -6.22 -14.61 -4.00
N HIS A 144 -6.19 -13.35 -4.44
CA HIS A 144 -7.41 -12.58 -4.66
C HIS A 144 -8.23 -13.12 -5.84
N ILE A 145 -7.58 -13.43 -6.96
CA ILE A 145 -8.30 -13.98 -8.13
C ILE A 145 -8.78 -15.41 -7.87
N ASN A 146 -7.98 -16.23 -7.18
CA ASN A 146 -8.35 -17.60 -6.84
C ASN A 146 -9.51 -17.63 -5.84
N TRP A 147 -9.52 -16.73 -4.85
CA TRP A 147 -10.67 -16.53 -3.97
C TRP A 147 -11.91 -16.17 -4.77
N TYR A 148 -11.83 -15.17 -5.66
CA TYR A 148 -12.98 -14.75 -6.46
C TYR A 148 -13.50 -15.89 -7.35
N LYS A 149 -12.60 -16.61 -8.01
CA LYS A 149 -12.93 -17.77 -8.84
C LYS A 149 -13.59 -18.87 -8.04
N ASN A 150 -13.05 -19.23 -6.89
CA ASN A 150 -13.54 -20.37 -6.11
C ASN A 150 -14.81 -20.03 -5.32
N GLU A 151 -14.82 -18.90 -4.60
CA GLU A 151 -15.90 -18.55 -3.69
C GLU A 151 -17.08 -17.87 -4.42
N CYS A 152 -16.80 -16.93 -5.33
CA CYS A 152 -17.86 -16.19 -6.02
C CYS A 152 -18.29 -16.82 -7.34
N LYS A 153 -17.35 -17.43 -8.07
CA LYS A 153 -17.60 -18.03 -9.40
C LYS A 153 -17.66 -19.56 -9.39
N LYS A 154 -17.46 -20.22 -8.25
CA LYS A 154 -17.55 -21.69 -8.10
C LYS A 154 -16.63 -22.44 -9.07
N GLY A 155 -15.46 -21.89 -9.33
CA GLY A 155 -14.43 -22.42 -10.23
C GLY A 155 -14.56 -22.00 -11.69
N GLU A 156 -15.57 -21.21 -12.05
CA GLU A 156 -15.71 -20.69 -13.42
C GLU A 156 -14.74 -19.52 -13.68
N GLU A 157 -14.23 -19.45 -14.93
CA GLU A 157 -13.44 -18.31 -15.37
C GLU A 157 -14.32 -17.05 -15.44
N PRO A 158 -13.91 -15.92 -14.83
CA PRO A 158 -14.66 -14.68 -14.94
C PRO A 158 -14.64 -14.15 -16.37
N SER A 159 -15.78 -13.66 -16.86
CA SER A 159 -15.86 -12.87 -18.08
C SER A 159 -15.15 -11.51 -17.93
N ASP A 160 -14.86 -10.83 -19.04
CA ASP A 160 -14.18 -9.52 -19.02
C ASP A 160 -14.89 -8.47 -18.13
N VAL A 161 -16.23 -8.45 -18.14
CA VAL A 161 -17.01 -7.51 -17.30
C VAL A 161 -16.94 -7.90 -15.82
N GLU A 162 -16.88 -9.19 -15.51
CA GLU A 162 -16.71 -9.69 -14.14
C GLU A 162 -15.31 -9.43 -13.62
N MET A 163 -14.29 -9.59 -14.47
CA MET A 163 -12.92 -9.22 -14.15
C MET A 163 -12.79 -7.70 -13.92
N ARG A 164 -13.43 -6.87 -14.76
CA ARG A 164 -13.49 -5.41 -14.53
C ARG A 164 -14.12 -5.06 -13.20
N ALA A 165 -15.27 -5.67 -12.88
CA ALA A 165 -15.96 -5.44 -11.61
C ALA A 165 -15.11 -5.87 -10.40
N PHE A 166 -14.49 -7.04 -10.48
CA PHE A 166 -13.58 -7.56 -9.45
C PHE A 166 -12.40 -6.62 -9.22
N LYS A 167 -11.76 -6.10 -10.28
CA LYS A 167 -10.64 -5.17 -10.15
C LYS A 167 -11.06 -3.85 -9.53
N ILE A 168 -12.17 -3.26 -9.99
CA ILE A 168 -12.75 -2.05 -9.36
C ILE A 168 -12.93 -2.29 -7.86
N PHE A 169 -13.54 -3.41 -7.49
CA PHE A 169 -13.75 -3.74 -6.08
C PHE A 169 -12.42 -3.86 -5.33
N LEU A 170 -11.49 -4.68 -5.84
CA LEU A 170 -10.23 -4.98 -5.18
C LEU A 170 -9.34 -3.76 -4.97
N THR A 171 -9.26 -2.86 -5.96
CA THR A 171 -8.31 -1.74 -5.93
C THR A 171 -8.93 -0.40 -5.52
N ARG A 172 -10.26 -0.30 -5.38
CA ARG A 172 -10.94 0.96 -5.03
C ARG A 172 -11.86 0.88 -3.82
N ALA A 173 -12.27 -0.31 -3.39
CA ALA A 173 -13.17 -0.42 -2.25
C ALA A 173 -12.48 -0.01 -0.95
N ALA A 174 -13.17 0.86 -0.21
CA ALA A 174 -12.90 1.11 1.20
C ALA A 174 -13.78 0.20 2.07
N ASP A 175 -13.65 0.36 3.38
CA ASP A 175 -14.39 -0.40 4.38
C ASP A 175 -15.92 -0.23 4.32
N ILE A 176 -16.44 0.86 3.73
CA ILE A 176 -17.89 1.07 3.50
C ILE A 176 -18.33 0.87 2.03
N GLY A 177 -17.43 0.44 1.15
CA GLY A 177 -17.67 0.24 -0.27
C GLY A 177 -16.91 1.22 -1.17
N LEU A 178 -17.41 1.43 -2.39
CA LEU A 178 -16.76 2.36 -3.32
C LEU A 178 -17.22 3.80 -3.04
N ILE A 179 -16.27 4.71 -2.89
CA ILE A 179 -16.52 6.10 -2.50
C ILE A 179 -16.00 6.99 -3.63
N PRO A 180 -16.87 7.45 -4.54
CA PRO A 180 -16.44 8.28 -5.66
C PRO A 180 -15.67 9.51 -5.19
N MET A 181 -14.69 9.94 -6.00
CA MET A 181 -13.72 11.00 -5.72
C MET A 181 -12.67 10.65 -4.66
N TYR A 182 -13.05 9.99 -3.57
CA TYR A 182 -12.10 9.58 -2.53
C TYR A 182 -11.09 8.56 -3.07
N ASP A 183 -11.57 7.58 -3.84
CA ASP A 183 -10.78 6.50 -4.44
C ASP A 183 -9.87 6.95 -5.60
N LEU A 184 -9.84 8.24 -5.93
CA LEU A 184 -8.93 8.85 -6.89
C LEU A 184 -7.64 9.40 -6.24
N MET A 185 -7.60 9.47 -4.90
CA MET A 185 -6.39 9.84 -4.16
C MET A 185 -5.42 8.66 -4.15
N ASN A 186 -4.15 8.92 -4.46
CA ASN A 186 -3.14 7.88 -4.36
C ASN A 186 -2.75 7.63 -2.90
N HIS A 187 -2.15 6.46 -2.72
CA HIS A 187 -1.51 6.05 -1.48
C HIS A 187 -0.13 6.68 -1.33
N HIS A 188 0.19 7.21 -0.15
CA HIS A 188 1.55 7.45 0.29
C HIS A 188 1.65 7.54 1.82
N ASN A 189 2.28 6.58 2.50
CA ASN A 189 2.36 6.58 3.98
C ASN A 189 3.02 7.82 4.61
N GLY A 190 4.01 8.43 3.94
CA GLY A 190 4.78 9.57 4.46
C GLY A 190 4.31 10.98 4.08
N LEU A 191 3.39 11.11 3.12
CA LEU A 191 2.98 12.41 2.55
C LEU A 191 1.48 12.68 2.71
N ILE A 192 0.83 11.94 3.61
CA ILE A 192 -0.60 12.01 3.83
C ILE A 192 -0.96 13.41 4.31
N ASN A 193 -1.84 14.05 3.55
CA ASN A 193 -2.35 15.38 3.86
C ASN A 193 -3.88 15.38 3.99
N THR A 194 -4.47 14.19 4.21
CA THR A 194 -5.91 14.00 4.39
C THR A 194 -6.27 13.25 5.67
N SER A 195 -7.39 13.63 6.26
CA SER A 195 -8.06 12.92 7.35
C SER A 195 -9.48 12.55 6.94
N LEU A 196 -10.01 11.49 7.54
CA LEU A 196 -11.29 10.89 7.17
C LEU A 196 -12.27 10.99 8.33
N ARG A 197 -13.51 11.37 8.04
CA ARG A 197 -14.61 11.39 9.01
C ARG A 197 -15.85 10.77 8.38
N ARG A 198 -16.57 9.94 9.13
CA ARG A 198 -17.92 9.52 8.73
C ARG A 198 -18.86 10.73 8.71
N THR A 199 -19.81 10.75 7.79
CA THR A 199 -20.94 11.68 7.86
C THR A 199 -21.77 11.40 9.11
N ASP A 200 -22.63 12.34 9.51
CA ASP A 200 -23.41 12.24 10.77
C ASP A 200 -24.33 11.00 10.81
N ASP A 201 -24.78 10.52 9.65
CA ASP A 201 -25.56 9.27 9.53
C ASP A 201 -24.71 8.00 9.58
N GLY A 202 -23.38 8.12 9.62
CA GLY A 202 -22.42 7.03 9.60
C GLY A 202 -22.25 6.36 8.24
N MET A 203 -22.97 6.79 7.21
CA MET A 203 -23.10 6.05 5.95
C MET A 203 -22.27 6.61 4.80
N GLY A 204 -21.79 7.85 4.92
CA GLY A 204 -20.95 8.54 3.96
C GLY A 204 -19.53 8.78 4.47
N LEU A 205 -18.77 9.57 3.70
CA LEU A 205 -17.39 9.94 4.02
C LEU A 205 -17.14 11.42 3.74
N THR A 206 -16.58 12.11 4.72
CA THR A 206 -15.98 13.44 4.58
C THR A 206 -14.46 13.31 4.63
N VAL A 207 -13.78 13.86 3.64
CA VAL A 207 -12.32 13.97 3.56
C VAL A 207 -11.95 15.42 3.89
N LEU A 208 -11.07 15.62 4.87
CA LEU A 208 -10.59 16.94 5.27
C LEU A 208 -9.08 17.05 5.04
N ALA A 209 -8.60 18.25 4.75
CA ALA A 209 -7.17 18.54 4.72
C ALA A 209 -6.60 18.42 6.14
N LEU A 210 -5.64 17.50 6.35
CA LEU A 210 -4.98 17.29 7.64
C LEU A 210 -3.95 18.39 7.94
N THR A 211 -3.38 18.95 6.89
CA THR A 211 -2.39 20.05 6.89
C THR A 211 -2.78 21.06 5.81
N ASP A 212 -2.12 22.22 5.79
CA ASP A 212 -2.14 23.07 4.61
C ASP A 212 -1.53 22.30 3.43
N ILE A 213 -2.19 22.38 2.27
CA ILE A 213 -1.77 21.75 1.00
C ILE A 213 -1.40 22.86 0.04
N ALA A 214 -0.19 22.84 -0.51
CA ALA A 214 0.28 23.86 -1.42
C ALA A 214 -0.34 23.73 -2.83
N ALA A 215 -0.38 24.83 -3.58
CA ALA A 215 -0.76 24.76 -5.00
C ALA A 215 0.24 23.89 -5.78
N GLY A 216 -0.28 22.99 -6.62
CA GLY A 216 0.47 22.00 -7.37
C GLY A 216 0.81 20.72 -6.59
N GLU A 217 0.52 20.66 -5.28
CA GLU A 217 0.77 19.49 -4.46
C GLU A 217 -0.30 18.41 -4.71
N GLN A 218 0.10 17.14 -4.66
CA GLN A 218 -0.82 16.03 -4.70
C GLN A 218 -1.55 15.86 -3.36
N ILE A 219 -2.82 15.50 -3.43
CA ILE A 219 -3.65 15.17 -2.28
C ILE A 219 -3.52 13.66 -2.04
N TRP A 220 -2.82 13.32 -0.97
CA TRP A 220 -2.45 11.95 -0.63
C TRP A 220 -3.36 11.38 0.46
N ASN A 221 -3.68 10.10 0.29
CA ASN A 221 -4.28 9.27 1.33
C ASN A 221 -3.31 8.14 1.70
N THR A 222 -3.69 7.29 2.64
CA THR A 222 -3.08 5.97 2.79
C THR A 222 -4.14 4.89 2.77
N TYR A 223 -3.75 3.75 2.22
CA TYR A 223 -4.52 2.51 2.23
C TYR A 223 -4.20 1.66 3.47
N ALA A 224 -3.20 2.05 4.26
CA ALA A 224 -2.71 1.36 5.44
C ALA A 224 -3.03 2.13 6.74
N ARG A 225 -4.10 2.96 6.76
CA ARG A 225 -4.40 3.88 7.88
C ARG A 225 -4.59 3.15 9.21
N SER A 226 -4.97 1.87 9.14
CA SER A 226 -5.19 1.02 10.30
C SER A 226 -3.88 0.48 10.88
N GLY A 227 -2.81 0.44 10.08
CA GLY A 227 -1.56 -0.27 10.39
C GLY A 227 -1.61 -1.78 10.13
N TRP A 228 -2.72 -2.29 9.61
CA TRP A 228 -2.90 -3.72 9.32
C TRP A 228 -2.35 -4.10 7.96
N GLU A 229 -2.47 -3.21 6.96
CA GLU A 229 -1.95 -3.43 5.62
C GLU A 229 -0.43 -3.24 5.60
N SER A 230 0.30 -4.31 5.25
CA SER A 230 1.74 -4.28 5.03
C SER A 230 2.08 -3.90 3.58
N SER A 231 3.34 -3.59 3.30
CA SER A 231 3.88 -3.41 1.94
C SER A 231 3.68 -4.63 1.04
N ILE A 232 3.54 -5.82 1.64
CA ILE A 232 3.23 -7.07 0.95
C ILE A 232 1.76 -7.05 0.52
N ASP A 233 0.86 -6.63 1.40
CA ASP A 233 -0.57 -6.51 1.09
C ASP A 233 -0.80 -5.41 0.04
N VAL A 234 -0.10 -4.28 0.15
CA VAL A 234 -0.15 -3.20 -0.84
C VAL A 234 0.33 -3.70 -2.20
N PHE A 235 1.46 -4.41 -2.24
CA PHE A 235 1.96 -4.99 -3.49
C PHE A 235 1.00 -6.03 -4.07
N SER A 236 0.50 -6.95 -3.26
CA SER A 236 -0.42 -8.00 -3.70
C SER A 236 -1.74 -7.45 -4.24
N THR A 237 -2.27 -6.41 -3.59
CA THR A 237 -3.57 -5.81 -3.92
C THR A 237 -3.49 -4.81 -5.06
N TYR A 238 -2.46 -3.96 -5.07
CA TYR A 238 -2.37 -2.80 -5.97
C TYR A 238 -1.21 -2.85 -6.97
N GLY A 239 -0.29 -3.82 -6.83
CA GLY A 239 0.83 -3.98 -7.74
C GLY A 239 1.90 -2.90 -7.63
N PHE A 240 2.14 -2.32 -6.46
CA PHE A 240 3.28 -1.42 -6.29
C PHE A 240 3.91 -1.58 -4.91
N VAL A 241 5.17 -1.16 -4.81
CA VAL A 241 5.85 -0.97 -3.52
C VAL A 241 5.77 0.51 -3.20
N GLU A 242 5.16 0.84 -2.06
CA GLU A 242 5.03 2.22 -1.62
C GLU A 242 6.39 2.87 -1.33
N SER A 243 6.46 4.19 -1.47
CA SER A 243 7.56 4.98 -0.91
C SER A 243 7.54 4.91 0.61
N TYR A 244 8.64 5.30 1.26
CA TYR A 244 8.70 5.33 2.71
C TYR A 244 7.61 6.24 3.33
N PRO A 245 7.09 5.88 4.52
CA PRO A 245 7.35 4.64 5.26
C PRO A 245 6.78 3.35 4.66
N GLN A 246 7.41 2.22 4.96
CA GLN A 246 7.03 0.88 4.53
C GLN A 246 6.89 -0.05 5.75
N LEU A 247 5.82 -0.83 5.83
CA LEU A 247 5.64 -1.86 6.87
C LEU A 247 5.79 -3.23 6.25
N TRP A 248 6.85 -3.95 6.60
CA TRP A 248 7.09 -5.31 6.11
C TRP A 248 6.72 -6.32 7.18
N GLN A 249 5.96 -7.36 6.82
CA GLN A 249 5.52 -8.41 7.74
C GLN A 249 5.74 -9.80 7.16
N TRP A 250 6.40 -10.72 7.86
CA TRP A 250 6.55 -12.09 7.36
C TRP A 250 6.55 -13.11 8.50
N SER A 251 6.29 -14.37 8.15
CA SER A 251 6.42 -15.51 9.05
C SER A 251 7.38 -16.53 8.45
N ASP A 252 7.92 -17.38 9.32
CA ASP A 252 8.54 -18.65 8.97
C ASP A 252 7.98 -19.75 9.87
N ASN A 253 8.31 -21.01 9.55
CA ASN A 253 7.80 -22.16 10.29
C ASN A 253 8.14 -22.13 11.78
N ASP A 254 9.25 -21.50 12.18
CA ASP A 254 9.64 -21.40 13.60
C ASP A 254 8.73 -20.43 14.34
N LEU A 255 8.47 -19.25 13.76
CA LEU A 255 7.55 -18.29 14.35
C LEU A 255 6.12 -18.84 14.42
N ASP A 256 5.68 -19.52 13.37
CA ASP A 256 4.34 -20.12 13.33
C ASP A 256 4.19 -21.18 14.43
N ALA A 257 5.19 -22.07 14.60
CA ALA A 257 5.20 -23.04 15.69
C ALA A 257 5.18 -22.37 17.08
N LYS A 258 5.97 -21.30 17.29
CA LYS A 258 5.96 -20.53 18.54
C LYS A 258 4.60 -19.88 18.83
N ASN A 259 3.91 -19.39 17.81
CA ASN A 259 2.58 -18.80 17.94
C ASN A 259 1.50 -19.88 18.22
N GLU A 260 1.63 -21.08 17.65
CA GLU A 260 0.76 -22.22 17.97
C GLU A 260 0.93 -22.72 19.41
N GLU A 261 2.18 -22.76 19.90
CA GLU A 261 2.49 -23.17 21.28
C GLU A 261 2.03 -22.14 22.32
N ASN A 262 2.09 -20.85 21.97
CA ASN A 262 1.70 -19.75 22.84
C ASN A 262 1.08 -18.61 22.02
N GLU A 263 -0.26 -18.50 22.06
CA GLU A 263 -1.00 -17.44 21.38
C GLU A 263 -0.51 -16.03 21.79
N GLY A 264 -0.05 -15.87 23.04
CA GLY A 264 0.52 -14.62 23.57
C GLY A 264 2.02 -14.42 23.30
N HIS A 265 2.67 -15.26 22.49
CA HIS A 265 4.11 -15.19 22.21
C HIS A 265 4.57 -13.79 21.77
N HIS A 266 3.76 -13.12 20.95
CA HIS A 266 4.04 -11.78 20.45
C HIS A 266 4.07 -10.69 21.53
N PHE A 267 3.37 -10.85 22.66
CA PHE A 267 3.49 -9.94 23.81
C PHE A 267 4.82 -10.09 24.54
N SER A 268 5.45 -11.26 24.46
CA SER A 268 6.78 -11.50 25.04
C SER A 268 7.92 -10.83 24.27
N ARG A 269 7.63 -9.97 23.29
CA ARG A 269 8.61 -9.14 22.59
C ARG A 269 9.10 -7.98 23.44
N TYR A 270 8.27 -7.53 24.37
CA TYR A 270 8.54 -6.37 25.20
C TYR A 270 8.88 -6.80 26.64
N MET A 271 9.56 -5.92 27.37
CA MET A 271 9.67 -6.04 28.83
C MET A 271 8.27 -6.03 29.47
N ALA A 272 8.12 -6.66 30.64
CA ALA A 272 6.85 -6.59 31.36
C ALA A 272 6.48 -5.13 31.69
N ALA A 273 5.25 -4.75 31.36
CA ALA A 273 4.68 -3.47 31.76
C ALA A 273 4.39 -3.46 33.26
N ASN A 274 4.67 -2.35 33.93
CA ASN A 274 4.39 -2.18 35.36
C ASN A 274 2.92 -1.82 35.63
N ASP A 275 2.23 -1.26 34.64
CA ASP A 275 0.83 -0.87 34.72
C ASP A 275 0.06 -1.04 33.39
N GLU A 276 -1.25 -0.85 33.45
CA GLU A 276 -2.15 -0.98 32.30
C GLU A 276 -1.87 0.06 31.19
N ASN A 277 -1.36 1.25 31.52
CA ASN A 277 -1.06 2.27 30.52
C ASN A 277 0.17 1.87 29.70
N GLU A 278 1.23 1.40 30.36
CA GLU A 278 2.41 0.85 29.71
C GLU A 278 2.04 -0.37 28.85
N GLN A 279 1.15 -1.23 29.35
CA GLN A 279 0.67 -2.40 28.58
C GLN A 279 -0.07 -1.98 27.30
N ASN A 280 -0.81 -0.86 27.32
CA ASN A 280 -1.46 -0.32 26.12
C ASN A 280 -0.46 0.27 25.12
N LEU A 281 0.66 0.84 25.59
CA LEU A 281 1.72 1.36 24.72
C LEU A 281 2.52 0.23 24.04
N LEU A 282 2.63 -0.92 24.71
CA LEU A 282 3.38 -2.11 24.26
C LEU A 282 2.51 -3.15 23.54
N GLN A 283 1.35 -2.76 23.01
CA GLN A 283 0.52 -3.65 22.20
C GLN A 283 1.25 -4.01 20.89
N PRO A 284 1.57 -5.28 20.62
CA PRO A 284 2.20 -5.68 19.37
C PRO A 284 1.27 -5.41 18.19
N ASN A 285 1.81 -4.96 17.05
CA ASN A 285 1.00 -4.69 15.86
C ASN A 285 0.44 -5.98 15.23
N SER A 286 1.28 -7.01 15.08
CA SER A 286 0.82 -8.36 14.68
C SER A 286 1.62 -9.47 15.36
N ASN A 287 1.24 -10.72 15.10
CA ASN A 287 1.95 -11.92 15.56
C ASN A 287 3.11 -12.35 14.62
N LYS A 288 3.43 -11.56 13.59
CA LYS A 288 4.47 -11.83 12.57
C LYS A 288 5.82 -11.20 12.94
N TYR A 289 6.88 -11.51 12.20
CA TYR A 289 8.05 -10.63 12.14
C TYR A 289 7.65 -9.35 11.45
N GLU A 290 8.07 -8.21 12.00
CA GLU A 290 7.66 -6.91 11.51
C GLU A 290 8.82 -5.92 11.50
N VAL A 291 8.93 -5.16 10.41
CA VAL A 291 9.89 -4.07 10.26
C VAL A 291 9.18 -2.88 9.64
N LEU A 292 9.12 -1.78 10.39
CA LEU A 292 8.66 -0.50 9.90
C LEU A 292 9.86 0.32 9.42
N VAL A 293 10.04 0.46 8.11
CA VAL A 293 11.13 1.23 7.50
C VAL A 293 10.65 2.65 7.23
N LEU A 294 11.21 3.64 7.92
CA LEU A 294 10.86 5.05 7.76
C LEU A 294 11.76 5.78 6.76
N ALA A 295 12.99 5.31 6.61
CA ALA A 295 14.00 5.84 5.70
C ALA A 295 15.03 4.74 5.39
N PRO A 296 15.94 4.94 4.42
CA PRO A 296 16.95 3.94 4.07
C PRO A 296 17.86 3.48 5.22
N ASP A 297 17.98 4.28 6.28
CA ASP A 297 18.82 4.07 7.45
C ASP A 297 18.04 4.09 8.78
N ILE A 298 16.69 4.05 8.74
CA ILE A 298 15.84 4.15 9.92
C ILE A 298 14.75 3.09 9.85
N ALA A 299 14.74 2.17 10.83
CA ALA A 299 13.68 1.18 10.96
C ALA A 299 13.34 0.87 12.41
N ALA A 300 12.06 0.61 12.68
CA ALA A 300 11.58 0.03 13.92
C ALA A 300 11.39 -1.48 13.76
N LEU A 301 11.96 -2.27 14.67
CA LEU A 301 11.75 -3.71 14.74
C LEU A 301 10.53 -3.97 15.62
N TYR A 302 9.65 -4.88 15.21
CA TYR A 302 8.43 -5.21 15.95
C TYR A 302 7.69 -3.94 16.43
N PRO A 303 7.28 -3.04 15.53
CA PRO A 303 6.58 -1.82 15.94
C PRO A 303 5.29 -2.15 16.71
N THR A 304 4.94 -1.34 17.70
CA THR A 304 3.65 -1.45 18.41
C THR A 304 2.51 -0.93 17.53
N THR A 305 1.26 -1.27 17.86
CA THR A 305 0.08 -0.70 17.19
C THR A 305 0.11 0.83 17.22
N GLN A 306 0.59 1.43 18.32
CA GLN A 306 0.73 2.88 18.41
C GLN A 306 1.76 3.41 17.41
N LEU A 307 2.91 2.76 17.27
CA LEU A 307 3.96 3.21 16.35
C LEU A 307 3.51 3.12 14.89
N VAL A 308 2.79 2.04 14.54
CA VAL A 308 2.23 1.85 13.19
C VAL A 308 1.01 2.75 12.94
N SER A 309 0.20 3.08 13.95
CA SER A 309 -0.98 3.96 13.78
C SER A 309 -0.64 5.36 13.23
N ILE A 310 0.63 5.74 13.29
CA ILE A 310 1.12 7.00 12.74
C ILE A 310 1.29 6.92 11.21
N LEU A 311 1.40 5.72 10.61
CA LEU A 311 1.23 5.49 9.17
C LEU A 311 -0.16 5.94 8.73
N GLY A 312 -0.31 7.22 8.42
CA GLY A 312 -1.66 7.79 8.37
C GLY A 312 -1.78 9.23 8.80
N ASN A 313 -1.15 9.52 9.94
CA ASN A 313 -1.77 10.42 10.89
C ASN A 313 -0.78 11.39 11.55
N GLY A 314 0.54 11.19 11.39
CA GLY A 314 1.54 12.09 11.99
C GLY A 314 2.62 12.54 11.02
N GLN A 315 2.86 13.85 11.00
CA GLN A 315 4.08 14.42 10.44
C GLN A 315 5.09 14.55 11.57
N ARG A 316 6.12 13.70 11.56
CA ARG A 316 7.30 13.82 12.41
C ARG A 316 8.52 14.01 11.54
N SER A 317 9.50 14.77 12.02
CA SER A 317 10.82 14.80 11.38
C SER A 317 11.51 13.45 11.50
N LEU A 318 12.54 13.21 10.68
CA LEU A 318 13.33 11.98 10.79
C LEU A 318 14.06 11.89 12.14
N GLU A 319 14.43 13.03 12.74
CA GLU A 319 15.03 13.09 14.07
C GLU A 319 14.04 12.68 15.16
N GLU A 320 12.82 13.23 15.14
CA GLU A 320 11.76 12.84 16.07
C GLU A 320 11.42 11.34 15.93
N TRP A 321 11.45 10.82 14.71
CA TRP A 321 11.27 9.40 14.46
C TRP A 321 12.38 8.53 15.05
N LYS A 322 13.65 8.94 14.90
CA LYS A 322 14.78 8.24 15.51
C LYS A 322 14.63 8.19 17.03
N GLU A 323 14.28 9.30 17.67
CA GLU A 323 14.09 9.35 19.12
C GLU A 323 13.00 8.38 19.62
N VAL A 324 11.86 8.33 18.91
CA VAL A 324 10.77 7.39 19.25
C VAL A 324 11.18 5.94 19.04
N ILE A 325 11.90 5.65 17.96
CA ILE A 325 12.37 4.30 17.65
C ILE A 325 13.40 3.83 18.66
N ASP A 326 14.35 4.69 19.03
CA ASP A 326 15.38 4.38 20.02
C ASP A 326 14.73 4.05 21.37
N GLU A 327 13.70 4.79 21.78
CA GLU A 327 12.96 4.49 23.00
C GLU A 327 12.18 3.17 22.90
N HIS A 328 11.55 2.91 21.75
CA HIS A 328 10.88 1.64 21.46
C HIS A 328 11.86 0.46 21.49
N HIS A 329 13.08 0.60 20.97
CA HIS A 329 14.06 -0.50 20.98
C HIS A 329 14.58 -0.84 22.38
N ARG A 330 14.65 0.12 23.30
CA ARG A 330 15.08 -0.13 24.68
C ARG A 330 14.18 -1.11 25.44
N VAL A 331 12.90 -1.17 25.07
CA VAL A 331 11.93 -2.07 25.70
C VAL A 331 11.78 -3.41 24.97
N LEU A 332 12.42 -3.58 23.81
CA LEU A 332 12.43 -4.84 23.07
C LEU A 332 13.42 -5.83 23.69
N ARG A 333 12.99 -7.07 23.86
CA ARG A 333 13.82 -8.16 24.33
C ARG A 333 14.84 -8.62 23.30
N SER A 334 16.09 -8.74 23.74
CA SER A 334 17.20 -9.18 22.89
C SER A 334 16.98 -10.56 22.27
N SER A 335 16.46 -11.56 23.00
CA SER A 335 16.13 -12.87 22.38
C SER A 335 15.18 -12.76 21.20
N ARG A 336 14.13 -11.92 21.30
CA ARG A 336 13.14 -11.78 20.23
C ARG A 336 13.68 -11.03 19.04
N VAL A 337 14.55 -10.06 19.28
CA VAL A 337 15.28 -9.34 18.23
C VAL A 337 16.26 -10.29 17.53
N HIS A 338 16.91 -11.19 18.26
CA HIS A 338 17.77 -12.22 17.68
C HIS A 338 17.01 -13.28 16.87
N ASP A 339 15.79 -13.65 17.28
CA ASP A 339 14.89 -14.50 16.47
C ASP A 339 14.63 -13.87 15.10
N LEU A 340 14.30 -12.56 15.06
CA LEU A 340 14.12 -11.82 13.80
C LEU A 340 15.41 -11.84 12.97
N GLN A 341 16.56 -11.58 13.59
CA GLN A 341 17.84 -11.58 12.88
C GLN A 341 18.18 -12.97 12.29
N ALA A 342 17.86 -14.04 13.02
CA ALA A 342 18.04 -15.41 12.56
C ALA A 342 17.14 -15.70 11.34
N SER A 343 15.87 -15.29 11.40
CA SER A 343 14.96 -15.36 10.26
C SER A 343 15.50 -14.60 9.05
N VAL A 344 15.98 -13.36 9.25
CA VAL A 344 16.58 -12.55 8.18
C VAL A 344 17.78 -13.24 7.53
N LYS A 345 18.70 -13.77 8.35
CA LYS A 345 19.87 -14.50 7.86
C LYS A 345 19.48 -15.73 7.06
N ALA A 346 18.52 -16.51 7.55
CA ALA A 346 18.03 -17.70 6.86
C ALA A 346 17.44 -17.36 5.48
N TYR A 347 16.71 -16.25 5.36
CA TYR A 347 16.20 -15.79 4.06
C TYR A 347 17.30 -15.49 3.07
N PHE A 348 18.32 -14.71 3.48
CA PHE A 348 19.45 -14.38 2.60
C PHE A 348 20.30 -15.59 2.23
N GLU A 349 20.46 -16.56 3.13
CA GLU A 349 21.34 -17.71 2.89
C GLU A 349 20.65 -18.83 2.10
N PHE A 350 19.36 -19.08 2.35
CA PHE A 350 18.69 -20.29 1.86
C PHE A 350 17.46 -20.05 0.99
N VAL A 351 16.84 -18.87 1.05
CA VAL A 351 15.53 -18.64 0.42
C VAL A 351 15.64 -17.76 -0.82
N LEU A 352 16.40 -16.66 -0.74
CA LEU A 352 16.44 -15.65 -1.78
C LEU A 352 17.43 -16.02 -2.89
N PRO A 353 17.02 -15.96 -4.17
CA PRO A 353 17.84 -16.47 -5.28
C PRO A 353 18.98 -15.55 -5.71
N THR A 354 19.01 -14.30 -5.26
CA THR A 354 19.97 -13.26 -5.69
C THR A 354 20.35 -12.33 -4.53
N THR A 355 21.46 -11.62 -4.63
CA THR A 355 21.84 -10.55 -3.68
C THR A 355 21.15 -9.21 -4.01
N ILE A 356 21.31 -8.21 -3.15
CA ILE A 356 20.85 -6.83 -3.39
C ILE A 356 21.57 -6.25 -4.63
N GLU A 357 22.88 -6.41 -4.71
CA GLU A 357 23.71 -5.86 -5.78
C GLU A 357 23.42 -6.53 -7.13
N GLU A 358 23.07 -7.81 -7.12
CA GLU A 358 22.62 -8.53 -8.30
C GLU A 358 21.27 -7.99 -8.78
N ASP A 359 20.30 -7.81 -7.88
CA ASP A 359 18.98 -7.26 -8.21
C ASP A 359 19.05 -5.82 -8.72
N GLU A 360 19.94 -4.98 -8.19
CA GLU A 360 20.14 -3.63 -8.72
C GLU A 360 20.63 -3.65 -10.18
N LYS A 361 21.54 -4.57 -10.51
CA LYS A 361 22.04 -4.76 -11.89
C LYS A 361 20.94 -5.30 -12.81
N ILE A 362 20.20 -6.32 -12.36
CA ILE A 362 19.10 -6.92 -13.14
C ILE A 362 18.02 -5.85 -13.38
N LEU A 363 17.62 -5.12 -12.34
CA LEU A 363 16.60 -4.08 -12.42
C LEU A 363 17.01 -2.96 -13.40
N SER A 364 18.24 -2.47 -13.30
CA SER A 364 18.75 -1.45 -14.22
C SER A 364 18.70 -1.93 -15.68
N LYS A 365 19.12 -3.18 -15.92
CA LYS A 365 19.07 -3.81 -17.24
C LYS A 365 17.63 -3.95 -17.76
N GLU A 366 16.71 -4.47 -16.95
CA GLU A 366 15.31 -4.68 -17.38
C GLU A 366 14.59 -3.36 -17.62
N LYS A 367 14.82 -2.33 -16.77
CA LYS A 367 14.30 -0.97 -17.01
C LYS A 367 14.81 -0.39 -18.33
N TYR A 368 16.10 -0.53 -18.63
CA TYR A 368 16.66 -0.08 -19.91
C TYR A 368 16.02 -0.80 -21.10
N LEU A 369 15.77 -2.12 -20.99
CA LEU A 369 15.11 -2.89 -22.04
C LEU A 369 13.65 -2.45 -22.22
N LEU A 370 12.92 -2.20 -21.13
CA LEU A 370 11.54 -1.72 -21.16
C LEU A 370 11.44 -0.34 -21.82
N ASP A 371 12.29 0.60 -21.42
CA ASP A 371 12.38 1.93 -22.03
C ASP A 371 12.69 1.86 -23.53
N LYS A 372 13.64 0.99 -23.94
CA LYS A 372 13.95 0.78 -25.35
C LYS A 372 12.76 0.27 -26.17
N VAL A 373 11.88 -0.54 -25.59
CA VAL A 373 10.66 -1.01 -26.24
C VAL A 373 9.62 0.11 -26.30
N SER A 374 9.43 0.84 -25.19
CA SER A 374 8.52 1.99 -25.08
C SER A 374 8.84 3.10 -26.09
N ARG A 375 10.11 3.46 -26.28
CA ARG A 375 10.57 4.44 -27.28
C ARG A 375 10.23 4.06 -28.74
N LYS A 376 9.88 2.81 -29.00
CA LYS A 376 9.41 2.34 -30.32
C LYS A 376 7.89 2.34 -30.45
N GLY A 377 7.17 2.93 -29.49
CA GLY A 377 5.71 2.94 -29.43
C GLY A 377 5.11 1.57 -29.14
N ARG A 378 5.88 0.65 -28.53
CA ARG A 378 5.41 -0.69 -28.16
C ARG A 378 5.25 -0.77 -26.66
N VAL A 379 4.22 -1.48 -26.22
CA VAL A 379 3.98 -1.80 -24.81
C VAL A 379 4.33 -3.28 -24.60
N ASP A 380 5.23 -3.56 -23.66
CA ASP A 380 5.62 -4.91 -23.26
C ASP A 380 5.23 -5.10 -21.79
N LEU A 381 4.00 -5.57 -21.59
CA LEU A 381 3.39 -5.70 -20.26
C LEU A 381 4.15 -6.70 -19.40
N VAL A 382 4.51 -7.86 -19.96
CA VAL A 382 5.27 -8.89 -19.25
C VAL A 382 6.59 -8.33 -18.72
N LYS A 383 7.30 -7.53 -19.53
CA LYS A 383 8.54 -6.89 -19.07
C LYS A 383 8.30 -5.83 -18.00
N ALA A 384 7.18 -5.09 -18.06
CA ALA A 384 6.81 -4.17 -16.99
C ALA A 384 6.53 -4.90 -15.67
N ASP A 385 5.84 -6.04 -15.72
CA ASP A 385 5.59 -6.87 -14.53
C ASP A 385 6.88 -7.47 -13.97
N VAL A 386 7.79 -7.95 -14.83
CA VAL A 386 9.12 -8.41 -14.39
C VAL A 386 9.88 -7.30 -13.65
N VAL A 387 9.88 -6.07 -14.19
CA VAL A 387 10.49 -4.92 -13.51
C VAL A 387 9.84 -4.68 -12.15
N GLN A 388 8.51 -4.75 -12.07
CA GLN A 388 7.74 -4.56 -10.84
C GLN A 388 8.05 -5.63 -9.78
N ALA A 389 8.11 -6.92 -10.17
CA ALA A 389 8.49 -8.03 -9.29
C ALA A 389 9.93 -7.87 -8.74
N ILE A 390 10.89 -7.48 -9.59
CA ILE A 390 12.27 -7.24 -9.15
C ILE A 390 12.36 -6.02 -8.21
N GLN A 391 11.58 -4.96 -8.46
CA GLN A 391 11.52 -3.81 -7.56
C GLN A 391 11.02 -4.21 -6.17
N TYR A 392 9.98 -5.04 -6.12
CA TYR A 392 9.45 -5.60 -4.89
C TYR A 392 10.49 -6.44 -4.14
N ARG A 393 11.12 -7.40 -4.84
CA ARG A 393 12.20 -8.23 -4.27
C ARG A 393 13.34 -7.40 -3.70
N LEU A 394 13.79 -6.38 -4.44
CA LEU A 394 14.86 -5.50 -4.03
C LEU A 394 14.47 -4.68 -2.79
N ALA A 395 13.25 -4.16 -2.74
CA ALA A 395 12.75 -3.38 -1.60
C ALA A 395 12.66 -4.25 -0.33
N PHE A 396 12.10 -5.45 -0.44
CA PHE A 396 12.04 -6.42 0.66
C PHE A 396 13.45 -6.74 1.19
N LYS A 397 14.40 -7.08 0.30
CA LYS A 397 15.79 -7.33 0.70
C LYS A 397 16.44 -6.14 1.41
N LYS A 398 16.22 -4.92 0.93
CA LYS A 398 16.76 -3.72 1.57
C LYS A 398 16.16 -3.52 2.97
N ALA A 399 14.87 -3.77 3.15
CA ALA A 399 14.22 -3.72 4.46
C ALA A 399 14.79 -4.77 5.42
N MET A 400 14.97 -6.01 4.96
CA MET A 400 15.57 -7.09 5.77
C MET A 400 17.02 -6.78 6.16
N LYS A 401 17.83 -6.28 5.20
CA LYS A 401 19.22 -5.89 5.47
C LYS A 401 19.29 -4.78 6.51
N LEU A 402 18.44 -3.75 6.37
CA LEU A 402 18.34 -2.67 7.35
C LEU A 402 17.91 -3.20 8.72
N ALA A 403 16.97 -4.14 8.78
CA ALA A 403 16.57 -4.77 10.04
C ALA A 403 17.75 -5.47 10.72
N ALA A 404 18.53 -6.26 9.98
CA ALA A 404 19.74 -6.91 10.50
C ALA A 404 20.77 -5.88 10.99
N ASP A 405 20.97 -4.78 10.27
CA ASP A 405 21.89 -3.70 10.67
C ASP A 405 21.43 -3.01 11.96
N VAL A 406 20.13 -2.80 12.12
CA VAL A 406 19.54 -2.27 13.36
C VAL A 406 19.74 -3.23 14.53
N VAL A 407 19.61 -4.55 14.33
CA VAL A 407 19.92 -5.54 15.36
C VAL A 407 21.39 -5.48 15.79
N GLU A 408 22.32 -5.34 14.83
CA GLU A 408 23.75 -5.32 15.14
C GLU A 408 24.21 -4.04 15.84
N ALA A 409 23.58 -2.90 15.53
CA ALA A 409 23.93 -1.60 16.11
C ALA A 409 23.12 -1.22 17.36
N GLY A 410 21.95 -1.82 17.54
CA GLY A 410 20.97 -1.44 18.55
C GLY A 410 21.32 -1.88 19.97
N GLN A 411 20.68 -1.21 20.94
CA GLN A 411 20.66 -1.62 22.34
C GLN A 411 19.25 -2.09 22.68
N PHE A 412 19.14 -3.31 23.20
CA PHE A 412 17.88 -3.97 23.51
C PHE A 412 17.90 -4.43 24.97
N PHE A 413 16.72 -4.71 25.52
CA PHE A 413 16.55 -5.23 26.87
C PHE A 413 17.17 -6.64 26.99
N ASP A 414 18.05 -6.83 27.98
CA ASP A 414 18.63 -8.14 28.28
C ASP A 414 17.59 -8.99 29.01
N ASP A 415 17.31 -10.19 28.50
CA ASP A 415 16.30 -11.06 29.10
C ASP A 415 16.64 -11.48 30.53
N SER A 416 17.92 -11.42 30.90
CA SER A 416 18.37 -11.74 32.26
C SER A 416 18.04 -10.65 33.29
N ASP A 417 17.70 -9.43 32.86
CA ASP A 417 17.38 -8.31 33.76
C ASP A 417 15.99 -8.41 34.40
N GLU A 418 15.16 -9.38 34.00
CA GLU A 418 13.82 -9.60 34.54
C GLU A 418 13.74 -10.73 35.61
N LEU A 419 14.83 -11.50 35.76
CA LEU A 419 14.97 -12.58 36.74
C LEU A 419 15.52 -12.07 38.08
#